data_AF-S6TUA2-F1
#
_entry.id   AF-S6TUA2-F1
#
_cell.length_a   1.000
_cell.length_b   1.000
_cell.length_c   1.000
_cell.angle_alpha   90.00
_cell.angle_beta   90.00
_cell.angle_gamma   90.00
#
_symmetry.space_group_name_H-M   'P 1'
#
loop_
_entity.id
_entity.type
_entity.pdbx_description
1 polymer ?
#
loop_
_entity_poly.entity_id
_entity_poly.type
_entity_poly.pdbx_seq_one_letter_code
_entity_poly.pdbx_strand_id
1 'polypeptide(L)'
;MTSVTVLRFFTVAAGMLLIATGACAETIAKGAKGTVDLAIGEGRVLHFSAPVDSVMVAEPGIADLQVVSPGVIYVFGKAAGQTSLIALD
;
A
#
# COMPACT_ATOMS: atom_id res chain seq x y z
N MET A 1 34.72 -51.77 -7.59
CA MET A 1 34.97 -50.35 -7.28
C MET A 1 34.08 -49.49 -8.17
N THR A 2 32.75 -49.47 -7.94
CA THR A 2 31.77 -48.66 -8.71
C THR A 2 30.36 -48.58 -8.08
N SER A 3 30.01 -49.41 -7.09
CA SER A 3 28.60 -49.58 -6.66
C SER A 3 28.12 -48.68 -5.50
N VAL A 4 28.93 -47.73 -5.01
CA VAL A 4 28.58 -46.89 -3.83
C VAL A 4 28.09 -45.48 -4.22
N THR A 5 28.23 -45.08 -5.49
CA THR A 5 27.87 -43.73 -5.94
C THR A 5 26.35 -43.54 -6.14
N VAL A 6 25.59 -44.58 -6.46
CA VAL A 6 24.15 -44.46 -6.76
C VAL A 6 23.29 -44.28 -5.49
N LEU A 7 23.79 -44.73 -4.33
CA LEU A 7 23.03 -44.67 -3.06
C LEU A 7 23.17 -43.33 -2.32
N ARG A 8 24.07 -42.43 -2.75
CA ARG A 8 24.16 -41.04 -2.24
C ARG A 8 23.29 -40.05 -3.00
N PHE A 9 22.63 -40.48 -4.07
CA PHE A 9 21.71 -39.63 -4.84
C PHE A 9 20.27 -39.67 -4.33
N PHE A 10 19.92 -40.60 -3.43
CA PHE A 10 18.53 -40.84 -3.03
C PHE A 10 18.12 -40.25 -1.67
N THR A 11 19.02 -39.59 -0.95
CA THR A 11 18.77 -39.07 0.41
C THR A 11 19.15 -37.59 0.55
N VAL A 12 18.93 -36.79 -0.49
CA VAL A 12 18.92 -35.31 -0.40
C VAL A 12 17.63 -34.74 -1.01
N ALA A 13 16.53 -35.49 -0.93
CA ALA A 13 15.23 -35.09 -1.48
C ALA A 13 14.10 -34.98 -0.43
N ALA A 14 14.38 -35.24 0.86
CA ALA A 14 13.34 -35.41 1.88
C ALA A 14 13.33 -34.33 2.99
N GLY A 15 14.19 -33.31 2.93
CA GLY A 15 14.36 -32.34 4.03
C GLY A 15 14.05 -30.88 3.70
N MET A 16 13.59 -30.58 2.48
CA MET A 16 13.47 -29.19 2.01
C MET A 16 12.06 -28.89 1.49
N LEU A 17 11.06 -29.29 2.27
CA LEU A 17 9.67 -28.98 1.99
C LEU A 17 9.01 -28.74 3.34
N LEU A 18 8.90 -27.47 3.76
CA LEU A 18 7.90 -26.91 4.69
C LEU A 18 8.39 -25.59 5.32
N ILE A 19 8.80 -24.63 4.49
CA ILE A 19 8.76 -23.23 4.90
C ILE A 19 8.03 -22.44 3.82
N ALA A 20 6.75 -22.78 3.63
CA ALA A 20 5.81 -21.89 2.95
C ALA A 20 5.61 -20.70 3.89
N THR A 21 6.49 -19.71 3.76
CA THR A 21 6.30 -18.39 4.34
C THR A 21 5.06 -17.82 3.67
N GLY A 22 3.94 -17.85 4.39
CA GLY A 22 2.71 -17.18 3.97
C GLY A 22 3.00 -15.69 3.87
N ALA A 23 3.26 -15.22 2.66
CA ALA A 23 3.20 -13.80 2.35
C ALA A 23 1.71 -13.42 2.44
N CYS A 24 1.33 -12.80 3.55
CA CYS A 24 0.08 -12.07 3.64
C CYS A 24 0.20 -10.93 2.63
N ALA A 25 -0.34 -11.11 1.43
CA ALA A 25 -0.58 -9.99 0.53
C ALA A 25 -1.66 -9.14 1.21
N GLU A 26 -1.27 -8.00 1.79
CA GLU A 26 -2.21 -7.01 2.29
C GLU A 26 -2.98 -6.42 1.09
N THR A 27 -4.08 -7.08 0.75
CA THR A 27 -5.09 -6.50 -0.12
C THR A 27 -5.76 -5.39 0.68
N ILE A 28 -5.42 -4.14 0.38
CA ILE A 28 -6.18 -3.00 0.87
C ILE A 28 -7.57 -3.08 0.22
N ALA A 29 -8.52 -3.59 0.99
CA ALA A 29 -9.91 -3.76 0.59
C ALA A 29 -10.58 -2.40 0.32
N LYS A 30 -11.55 -2.41 -0.60
CA LYS A 30 -12.35 -1.26 -1.04
C LYS A 30 -12.94 -0.53 0.17
N GLY A 31 -12.59 0.75 0.35
CA GLY A 31 -12.79 1.52 1.58
C GLY A 31 -11.48 1.84 2.32
N ALA A 32 -10.42 2.16 1.57
CA ALA A 32 -9.08 2.39 2.10
C ALA A 32 -9.09 3.51 3.16
N LYS A 33 -9.05 3.11 4.43
CA LYS A 33 -8.70 3.98 5.56
C LYS A 33 -7.18 4.03 5.60
N GLY A 34 -6.61 4.99 4.87
CA GLY A 34 -5.18 5.27 4.89
C GLY A 34 -4.89 6.46 5.78
N THR A 35 -3.86 6.36 6.61
CA THR A 35 -3.25 7.54 7.22
C THR A 35 -2.17 8.05 6.28
N VAL A 36 -2.20 9.34 5.96
CA VAL A 36 -1.17 9.99 5.16
C VAL A 36 -0.44 10.97 6.07
N ASP A 37 0.79 10.64 6.44
CA ASP A 37 1.69 11.59 7.08
C ASP A 37 2.24 12.57 6.03
N LEU A 38 1.99 13.85 6.27
CA LEU A 38 2.37 14.95 5.39
C LEU A 38 2.99 16.06 6.23
N ALA A 39 4.22 16.46 5.89
CA ALA A 39 4.85 17.59 6.57
C ALA A 39 4.23 18.93 6.12
N ILE A 40 4.43 19.98 6.93
CA ILE A 40 4.02 21.34 6.55
C ILE A 40 4.82 21.76 5.32
N GLY A 41 4.13 22.22 4.28
CA GLY A 41 4.74 22.59 3.00
C GLY A 41 5.06 21.41 2.09
N GLU A 42 4.80 20.18 2.51
CA GLU A 42 4.87 19.00 1.64
C GLU A 42 3.55 18.83 0.90
N GLY A 43 3.62 18.43 -0.35
CA GLY A 43 2.47 17.91 -1.05
C GLY A 43 2.73 16.52 -1.61
N ARG A 44 1.68 15.70 -1.61
CA ARG A 44 1.73 14.30 -2.00
C ARG A 44 0.59 13.99 -2.95
N VAL A 45 0.90 13.16 -3.95
CA VAL A 45 -0.09 12.62 -4.87
C VAL A 45 -0.69 11.35 -4.26
N LEU A 46 -2.01 11.31 -4.19
CA LEU A 46 -2.79 10.14 -3.81
C LEU A 46 -3.43 9.54 -5.07
N HIS A 47 -3.18 8.26 -5.29
CA HIS A 47 -3.80 7.47 -6.35
C HIS A 47 -4.89 6.58 -5.75
N PHE A 48 -6.08 6.66 -6.33
CA PHE A 48 -7.22 5.83 -5.97
C PHE A 48 -7.35 4.70 -7.00
N SER A 49 -7.73 3.51 -6.54
CA SER A 49 -7.93 2.34 -7.42
C SER A 49 -9.16 2.45 -8.33
N ALA A 50 -10.02 3.43 -8.08
CA ALA A 50 -11.22 3.75 -8.84
C ALA A 50 -11.32 5.28 -8.99
N PRO A 51 -12.04 5.78 -10.02
CA PRO A 51 -12.36 7.19 -10.12
C PRO A 51 -13.11 7.67 -8.86
N VAL A 52 -13.02 8.97 -8.59
CA VAL A 52 -13.64 9.61 -7.44
C VAL A 52 -14.37 10.85 -7.97
N ASP A 53 -15.68 10.91 -7.75
CA ASP A 53 -16.56 11.97 -8.22
C ASP A 53 -16.55 13.20 -7.32
N SER A 54 -16.32 13.03 -6.01
CA SER A 54 -16.32 14.14 -5.04
C SER A 54 -15.31 13.94 -3.93
N VAL A 55 -14.61 15.01 -3.59
CA VAL A 55 -13.53 15.00 -2.59
C VAL A 55 -13.66 16.18 -1.65
N MET A 56 -13.46 15.94 -0.36
CA MET A 56 -13.57 16.96 0.67
C MET A 56 -12.48 16.79 1.73
N VAL A 57 -12.02 17.91 2.26
CA VAL A 57 -11.17 17.96 3.45
C VAL A 57 -11.99 18.53 4.61
N ALA A 58 -11.90 17.90 5.77
CA ALA A 58 -12.66 18.31 6.95
C ALA A 58 -12.24 19.70 7.45
N GLU A 59 -10.93 19.95 7.48
CA GLU A 59 -10.35 21.24 7.89
C GLU A 59 -9.39 21.76 6.81
N PRO A 60 -9.84 22.68 5.94
CA PRO A 60 -9.01 23.27 4.90
C PRO A 60 -7.92 24.18 5.47
N GLY A 61 -7.93 24.56 6.75
CA GLY A 61 -6.79 25.25 7.38
C GLY A 61 -5.54 24.38 7.53
N ILE A 62 -5.71 23.07 7.69
CA ILE A 62 -4.62 22.12 7.98
C ILE A 62 -4.04 21.53 6.70
N ALA A 63 -4.89 21.11 5.76
CA ALA A 63 -4.47 20.59 4.47
C ALA A 63 -5.40 21.07 3.35
N ASP A 64 -4.87 21.27 2.16
CA ASP A 64 -5.64 21.53 0.94
C ASP A 64 -5.52 20.35 -0.03
N LEU A 65 -6.40 20.31 -1.02
CA LEU A 65 -6.31 19.31 -2.08
C LEU A 65 -6.71 19.90 -3.43
N GLN A 66 -6.15 19.32 -4.48
CA GLN A 66 -6.49 19.63 -5.86
C GLN A 66 -6.73 18.33 -6.63
N VAL A 67 -7.87 18.26 -7.31
CA VAL A 67 -8.19 17.14 -8.18
C VAL A 67 -7.44 17.32 -9.50
N VAL A 68 -6.52 16.40 -9.79
CA VAL A 68 -5.74 16.41 -11.03
C VAL A 68 -6.48 15.61 -12.11
N SER A 69 -7.04 14.47 -11.74
CA SER A 69 -7.88 13.64 -12.61
C SER A 69 -8.82 12.73 -11.78
N PRO A 70 -9.82 12.08 -12.41
CA PRO A 70 -10.72 11.15 -11.71
C PRO A 70 -9.92 9.97 -11.13
N GLY A 71 -9.63 10.01 -9.83
CA GLY A 71 -8.81 9.02 -9.11
C GLY A 71 -7.37 9.46 -8.80
N VAL A 72 -6.97 10.69 -9.15
CA VAL A 72 -5.67 11.26 -8.75
C VAL A 72 -5.87 12.62 -8.10
N ILE A 73 -5.48 12.70 -6.83
CA ILE A 73 -5.62 13.91 -6.01
C ILE A 73 -4.25 14.32 -5.52
N TYR A 74 -3.92 15.60 -5.66
CA TYR A 74 -2.77 16.19 -4.99
C TYR A 74 -3.22 16.78 -3.65
N VAL A 75 -2.58 16.41 -2.56
CA VAL A 75 -2.87 16.92 -1.22
C VAL A 75 -1.66 17.69 -0.72
N PHE A 76 -1.87 18.84 -0.09
CA PHE A 76 -0.82 19.73 0.39
C PHE A 76 -1.03 20.12 1.85
N GLY A 77 0.00 19.94 2.68
CA GLY A 77 -0.02 20.25 4.10
C GLY A 77 0.23 21.74 4.32
N LYS A 78 -0.76 22.46 4.86
CA LYS A 78 -0.67 23.91 5.11
C LYS A 78 -0.27 24.24 6.54
N ALA A 79 -0.73 23.47 7.53
CA ALA A 79 -0.44 23.70 8.93
C ALA A 79 -0.32 22.38 9.71
N ALA A 80 0.29 22.44 10.90
CA ALA A 80 0.30 21.29 11.81
C ALA A 80 -1.11 20.98 12.32
N GLY A 81 -1.46 19.70 12.33
CA GLY A 81 -2.72 19.22 12.86
C GLY A 81 -3.10 17.87 12.26
N GLN A 82 -4.27 17.38 12.62
CA GLN A 82 -4.86 16.20 12.01
C GLN A 82 -6.19 16.59 11.38
N THR A 83 -6.38 16.18 10.13
CA THR A 83 -7.60 16.41 9.36
C THR A 83 -7.95 15.15 8.59
N SER A 84 -9.21 15.07 8.16
CA SER A 84 -9.73 13.92 7.43
C SER A 84 -10.00 14.32 5.99
N LEU A 85 -9.57 13.47 5.06
CA LEU A 85 -9.93 13.56 3.65
C LEU A 85 -11.00 12.50 3.34
N ILE A 86 -12.06 12.92 2.68
CA ILE A 86 -13.19 12.08 2.31
C ILE A 86 -13.28 12.09 0.79
N ALA A 87 -13.29 10.91 0.19
CA ALA A 87 -13.39 10.69 -1.25
C ALA A 87 -14.62 9.82 -1.52
N LEU A 88 -15.50 10.30 -2.40
CA LEU A 88 -16.77 9.70 -2.80
C LEU A 88 -16.73 9.39 -4.29
N ASP A 89 -17.16 8.19 -4.67
CA ASP A 89 -17.46 7.75 -6.05
C ASP A 89 -18.91 8.11 -6.41
#